data_AF-A0A7X0U3B9-F1
#
_entry.id   AF-A0A7X0U3B9-F1
#
_cell.length_a   1.000
_cell.length_b   1.000
_cell.length_c   1.000
_cell.angle_alpha   90.00
_cell.angle_beta   90.00
_cell.angle_gamma   90.00
#
_symmetry.space_group_name_H-M   'P 1'
#
loop_
_entity.id
_entity.type
_entity.pdbx_description
1 polymer ?
#
loop_
_entity_poly.entity_id
_entity_poly.type
_entity_poly.pdbx_seq_one_letter_code
_entity_poly.pdbx_strand_id
1 'polypeptide(L)'
;MTDWRPYHRYTGNAARIRGICCCDTYQFLCEGGQYVILRRNSLGDLEETARGCHPRARAVWMQLLLMHAEKCQRGNPKMDLWL
;
A
#
# COMPACT_ATOMS: atom_id res chain seq x y z
N MET A 1 6.00 12.22 -8.41
CA MET A 1 4.90 12.51 -7.46
C MET A 1 3.94 11.35 -7.50
N THR A 2 3.60 10.77 -6.34
CA THR A 2 2.60 9.71 -6.22
C THR A 2 1.22 10.37 -6.11
N ASP A 3 0.37 10.16 -7.11
CA ASP A 3 -1.01 10.67 -7.15
C ASP A 3 -1.89 9.75 -6.30
N TRP A 4 -2.68 10.32 -5.40
CA TRP A 4 -3.58 9.56 -4.52
C TRP A 4 -5.02 9.80 -4.94
N ARG A 5 -5.76 8.71 -5.14
CA ARG A 5 -7.15 8.73 -5.62
C ARG A 5 -8.04 7.93 -4.69
N PRO A 6 -9.35 8.22 -4.62
CA PRO A 6 -10.27 7.38 -3.87
C PRO A 6 -10.14 5.91 -4.27
N TYR A 7 -10.00 5.01 -3.29
CA TYR A 7 -9.91 3.58 -3.58
C TYR A 7 -11.29 3.05 -3.98
N HIS A 8 -11.39 2.58 -5.22
CA HIS A 8 -12.55 1.85 -5.71
C HIS A 8 -12.21 0.35 -5.72
N ARG A 9 -12.84 -0.40 -4.82
CA ARG A 9 -12.75 -1.87 -4.80
C ARG A 9 -13.44 -2.44 -6.04
N TYR A 10 -12.77 -3.34 -6.77
CA TYR A 10 -13.45 -4.13 -7.79
C TYR A 10 -14.44 -5.11 -7.12
N THR A 11 -15.72 -4.94 -7.41
CA THR A 11 -16.78 -5.84 -6.97
C THR A 11 -16.56 -7.23 -7.59
N GLY A 12 -16.59 -8.27 -6.75
CA GLY A 12 -16.46 -9.67 -7.18
C GLY A 12 -15.10 -10.34 -6.90
N ASN A 13 -14.06 -9.60 -6.50
CA ASN A 13 -12.77 -10.18 -6.14
C ASN A 13 -12.43 -9.95 -4.66
N ALA A 14 -11.93 -10.98 -4.00
CA ALA A 14 -11.44 -10.86 -2.63
C ALA A 14 -10.09 -10.12 -2.62
N ALA A 15 -10.04 -8.96 -1.97
CA ALA A 15 -8.78 -8.27 -1.72
C ALA A 15 -7.99 -9.03 -0.64
N ARG A 16 -6.75 -9.38 -0.95
CA ARG A 16 -5.83 -10.06 -0.03
C ARG A 16 -4.70 -9.13 0.35
N ILE A 17 -4.49 -8.93 1.65
CA ILE A 17 -3.35 -8.17 2.15
C ILE A 17 -2.08 -8.99 1.92
N ARG A 18 -1.10 -8.36 1.28
CA ARG A 18 0.23 -8.91 0.99
C ARG A 18 1.32 -8.26 1.84
N GLY A 19 1.07 -7.05 2.35
CA GLY A 19 1.95 -6.35 3.27
C GLY A 19 1.27 -5.15 3.91
N ILE A 20 1.70 -4.79 5.11
CA ILE A 20 1.27 -3.61 5.85
C ILE A 20 2.53 -2.96 6.43
N CYS A 21 2.65 -1.64 6.37
CA CYS A 21 3.77 -0.96 7.00
C CYS A 21 3.60 -0.89 8.53
N CYS A 22 4.68 -0.55 9.25
CA CYS A 22 4.75 -0.61 10.72
C CYS A 22 3.69 0.19 11.50
N CYS A 23 2.95 1.09 10.85
CA CYS A 23 1.89 1.89 11.48
C CYS A 23 0.58 1.89 10.67
N ASP A 24 0.37 0.90 9.81
CA ASP A 24 -0.82 0.78 8.94
C ASP A 24 -1.04 1.99 8.01
N THR A 25 -0.01 2.83 7.82
CA THR A 25 -0.10 4.00 6.92
C THR A 25 -0.23 3.56 5.47
N TYR A 26 0.43 2.47 5.08
CA TYR A 26 0.37 1.90 3.75
C TYR A 26 0.01 0.41 3.81
N GLN A 27 -0.86 -0.01 2.90
CA GLN A 27 -1.27 -1.39 2.73
C GLN A 27 -1.01 -1.83 1.30
N PHE A 28 -0.44 -3.01 1.12
CA PHE A 28 -0.24 -3.64 -0.17
C PHE A 28 -1.24 -4.78 -0.35
N LEU A 29 -2.08 -4.68 -1.38
CA LEU A 29 -3.17 -5.60 -1.65
C LEU A 29 -2.96 -6.30 -2.99
N CYS A 30 -3.49 -7.51 -3.08
CA CYS A 30 -3.75 -8.21 -4.33
C CYS A 30 -5.27 -8.35 -4.52
N GLU A 31 -5.80 -7.85 -5.63
CA GLU A 31 -7.21 -7.83 -5.98
C GLU A 31 -7.37 -8.21 -7.45
N GLY A 32 -8.00 -9.35 -7.74
CA GLY A 32 -8.28 -9.76 -9.13
C GLY A 32 -7.05 -9.90 -10.02
N GLY A 33 -5.90 -10.30 -9.46
CA GLY A 33 -4.62 -10.39 -10.19
C GLY A 33 -3.89 -9.06 -10.38
N GLN A 34 -4.47 -7.95 -9.90
CA GLN A 34 -3.81 -6.65 -9.81
C GLN A 34 -3.28 -6.43 -8.39
N TYR A 35 -2.19 -5.69 -8.30
CA TYR A 35 -1.60 -5.28 -7.05
C TYR A 35 -1.88 -3.80 -6.83
N VAL A 36 -2.38 -3.46 -5.64
CA VAL A 36 -2.86 -2.13 -5.28
C VAL A 36 -2.16 -1.67 -4.01
N ILE A 37 -1.78 -0.40 -3.95
CA ILE A 37 -1.24 0.20 -2.73
C ILE A 37 -2.24 1.22 -2.21
N LEU A 38 -2.66 1.04 -0.96
CA LEU A 38 -3.57 1.92 -0.27
C LEU A 38 -2.87 2.71 0.84
N ARG A 39 -3.42 3.86 1.18
CA ARG A 39 -3.20 4.57 2.44
C ARG A 39 -4.53 4.95 3.05
N ARG A 40 -4.53 5.15 4.37
CA ARG A 40 -5.61 5.90 5.02
C ARG A 40 -5.28 7.39 4.99
N ASN A 41 -6.23 8.22 4.59
CA ASN A 41 -6.10 9.67 4.72
C ASN A 41 -6.46 10.13 6.16
N SER A 42 -6.33 11.44 6.43
CA SER A 42 -6.64 12.03 7.74
C SER A 42 -8.10 11.93 8.15
N LEU A 43 -9.01 11.70 7.20
CA LEU A 43 -10.45 11.50 7.44
C LEU A 43 -10.80 10.03 7.66
N GLY A 44 -9.84 9.12 7.50
CA GLY A 44 -10.02 7.68 7.65
C GLY A 44 -10.41 6.94 6.37
N ASP A 45 -10.59 7.65 5.25
CA ASP A 45 -10.89 7.05 3.96
C ASP A 45 -9.65 6.38 3.35
N LEU A 46 -9.90 5.35 2.53
CA LEU A 46 -8.86 4.66 1.77
C LEU A 46 -8.61 5.35 0.44
N GLU A 47 -7.34 5.69 0.21
CA GLU A 47 -6.86 6.21 -1.07
C GLU A 47 -5.88 5.22 -1.68
N GLU A 48 -5.94 5.04 -2.99
CA GLU A 48 -4.97 4.26 -3.77
C GLU A 48 -3.97 5.16 -4.50
N THR A 49 -2.74 4.68 -4.68
CA THR A 49 -1.71 5.43 -5.45
C THR A 49 -1.09 4.66 -6.60
N ALA A 50 -1.08 3.34 -6.52
CA ALA A 50 -0.60 2.49 -7.58
C ALA A 50 -1.47 1.26 -7.69
N ARG A 51 -1.86 0.96 -8.93
CA ARG A 51 -2.54 -0.26 -9.34
C ARG A 51 -1.85 -0.81 -10.58
N GLY A 52 -1.59 -2.11 -10.61
CA GLY A 52 -0.98 -2.74 -11.78
C GLY A 52 -0.44 -4.13 -11.53
N CYS A 53 0.43 -4.58 -12.45
CA CYS A 53 1.16 -5.83 -12.28
C CYS A 53 2.12 -5.79 -11.07
N HIS A 54 2.42 -6.96 -10.53
CA HIS A 54 3.25 -7.12 -9.34
C HIS A 54 4.57 -6.33 -9.38
N PRO A 55 5.40 -6.39 -10.46
CA PRO A 55 6.68 -5.69 -10.46
C PRO A 55 6.54 -4.16 -10.33
N ARG A 56 5.55 -3.58 -11.03
CA ARG A 56 5.30 -2.14 -11.00
C ARG A 56 4.79 -1.69 -9.64
N ALA A 57 3.80 -2.40 -9.09
CA ALA A 57 3.27 -2.06 -7.78
C ALA A 57 4.31 -2.28 -6.67
N ARG A 58 5.15 -3.32 -6.77
CA ARG A 58 6.24 -3.57 -5.83
C ARG A 58 7.29 -2.47 -5.85
N ALA A 59 7.65 -1.92 -7.00
CA ALA A 59 8.58 -0.81 -7.09
C ALA A 59 8.06 0.44 -6.34
N VAL A 60 6.78 0.78 -6.53
CA VAL A 60 6.15 1.89 -5.82
C VAL A 60 6.04 1.60 -4.31
N TRP A 61 5.72 0.35 -3.94
CA TRP A 61 5.67 -0.09 -2.54
C TRP A 61 7.02 0.13 -1.85
N MET A 62 8.13 -0.31 -2.44
CA MET A 62 9.47 -0.10 -1.88
C MET A 62 9.80 1.39 -1.75
N GLN A 63 9.45 2.21 -2.74
CA GLN A 63 9.68 3.65 -2.66
C GLN A 63 8.88 4.28 -1.50
N LEU A 64 7.62 3.88 -1.31
CA LEU A 64 6.78 4.36 -0.21
C LEU A 64 7.32 3.94 1.15
N LEU A 65 7.82 2.71 1.27
CA LEU A 65 8.45 2.22 2.51
C LEU A 65 9.72 3.00 2.84
N LEU A 66 10.57 3.30 1.86
CA LEU A 66 11.76 4.12 2.07
C LEU A 66 11.39 5.53 2.56
N MET A 67 10.46 6.20 1.87
CA MET A 67 9.96 7.51 2.29
C MET A 67 9.29 7.48 3.68
N HIS A 68 8.63 6.36 4.02
CA HIS A 68 8.05 6.16 5.33
C HIS A 68 9.13 6.01 6.40
N ALA A 69 10.15 5.19 6.16
CA ALA A 69 11.23 4.94 7.09
C ALA A 69 11.98 6.23 7.46
N GLU A 70 12.15 7.16 6.52
CA GLU A 70 12.76 8.47 6.78
C GLU A 70 11.93 9.35 7.74
N LYS A 71 10.61 9.20 7.74
CA LYS A 71 9.67 10.04 8.50
C LYS A 71 9.14 9.39 9.76
N CYS A 72 9.18 8.06 9.83
CA CYS A 72 8.58 7.30 10.90
C CYS A 72 9.53 7.17 12.08
N GLN A 73 9.25 7.92 13.16
CA GLN A 73 10.00 7.81 14.43
C GLN A 73 9.83 6.44 15.11
N ARG A 74 8.83 5.65 14.69
CA ARG A 74 8.59 4.25 15.09
C ARG A 74 9.20 3.23 14.12
N GLY A 75 9.94 3.67 13.10
CA GLY A 75 10.38 2.87 11.97
C GLY A 75 11.25 1.68 12.38
N ASN A 76 10.63 0.50 12.49
CA ASN A 76 11.35 -0.76 12.49
C ASN A 76 11.20 -1.39 11.10
N PRO A 77 12.23 -1.35 10.22
CA PRO A 77 12.18 -1.92 8.87
C PRO A 77 11.97 -3.44 8.86
N LYS A 78 11.97 -4.10 10.02
CA LYS A 78 11.69 -5.54 10.18
C LYS A 78 10.20 -5.90 10.26
N MET A 79 9.29 -4.92 10.34
CA MET A 79 7.84 -5.13 10.38
C MET A 79 7.18 -5.12 9.00
N ASP A 80 7.96 -5.12 7.91
CA ASP A 80 7.47 -5.43 6.57
C ASP A 80 7.17 -6.93 6.47
N LEU A 81 6.06 -7.34 7.10
CA LEU A 81 5.48 -8.66 7.00
C LEU A 81 5.10 -8.93 5.55
N TRP A 82 5.92 -9.71 4.87
CA TRP A 82 5.61 -10.37 3.61
C TRP A 82 4.90 -11.70 3.91
N LEU A 83 3.69 -11.88 3.38
CA LEU A 83 3.00 -13.17 3.25
C LEU A 83 3.05 -13.69 1.82
#